data_AF-A0A0G1ZL28-F1
#
_entry.id   AF-A0A0G1ZL28-F1
#
_cell.length_a   1.000
_cell.length_b   1.000
_cell.length_c   1.000
_cell.angle_alpha   90.00
_cell.angle_beta   90.00
_cell.angle_gamma   90.00
#
_symmetry.space_group_name_H-M   'P 1'
#
loop_
_entity.id
_entity.type
_entity.pdbx_description
1 polymer ?
#
loop_
_entity_poly.entity_id
_entity_poly.type
_entity_poly.pdbx_seq_one_letter_code
_entity_poly.pdbx_strand_id
1 'polypeptide(L)' 'MNEPTPSGPAPTQPSPVMGYCVKCREKRTMKDAKEVTMPGKGGERRAMKGVCEKCGTGMYRILGKK' A
#
# COMPACT_ATOMS: atom_id res chain seq x y z
N MET A 1 -24.33 -31.58 -6.29
CA MET A 1 -23.33 -30.67 -6.91
C MET A 1 -23.48 -29.30 -6.24
N ASN A 2 -22.86 -29.12 -5.07
CA ASN A 2 -22.92 -27.84 -4.35
C ASN A 2 -21.81 -26.92 -4.84
N GLU A 3 -22.20 -25.71 -5.18
CA GLU A 3 -21.36 -24.61 -5.65
C GLU A 3 -20.27 -24.29 -4.61
N PRO A 4 -18.98 -24.22 -4.99
CA PRO A 4 -18.02 -23.53 -4.14
C PRO A 4 -18.34 -22.05 -4.21
N THR A 5 -19.09 -21.54 -3.24
CA THR A 5 -19.16 -20.11 -2.97
C THR A 5 -17.72 -19.57 -2.92
N PRO A 6 -17.31 -18.62 -3.78
CA PRO A 6 -16.11 -17.87 -3.52
C PRO A 6 -16.44 -16.92 -2.36
N SER A 7 -16.33 -17.44 -1.14
CA SER A 7 -16.23 -16.65 0.08
C SER A 7 -14.89 -15.92 0.08
N GLY A 8 -14.74 -14.97 -0.84
CA GLY A 8 -13.74 -13.92 -0.76
C GLY A 8 -14.52 -12.63 -0.56
N PRO A 9 -14.40 -11.94 0.59
CA PRO A 9 -15.02 -10.63 0.70
C PRO A 9 -14.46 -9.79 -0.43
N ALA A 10 -15.32 -9.33 -1.34
CA ALA A 10 -14.95 -8.36 -2.35
C ALA A 10 -14.35 -7.17 -1.59
N PRO A 11 -13.05 -6.88 -1.71
CA PRO A 11 -12.55 -5.68 -1.09
C PRO A 11 -13.04 -4.57 -2.01
N THR A 12 -14.05 -3.85 -1.52
CA THR A 12 -14.35 -2.48 -1.90
C THR A 12 -13.03 -1.71 -1.90
N GLN A 13 -12.39 -1.56 -3.07
CA GLN A 13 -11.09 -0.88 -3.18
C GLN A 13 -11.28 0.46 -3.89
N PRO A 14 -11.06 1.59 -3.19
CA PRO A 14 -11.00 2.90 -3.83
C PRO A 14 -9.74 2.96 -4.72
N SER A 15 -9.91 3.34 -6.00
CA SER A 15 -8.89 3.85 -6.93
C SER A 15 -7.46 3.28 -6.81
N PRO A 16 -6.99 2.45 -7.75
CA PRO A 16 -5.67 1.81 -7.68
C PRO A 16 -4.53 2.85 -7.68
N VAL A 17 -3.89 3.07 -6.53
CA VAL A 17 -2.72 3.95 -6.41
C VAL A 17 -1.52 3.21 -7.01
N MET A 18 -1.02 3.62 -8.17
CA MET A 18 0.12 2.94 -8.80
C MET A 18 1.45 3.31 -8.12
N GLY A 19 2.19 2.28 -7.72
CA GLY A 19 3.48 2.36 -7.06
C GLY A 19 4.53 1.45 -7.71
N TYR A 20 5.80 1.84 -7.66
CA TYR A 20 6.87 0.98 -8.13
C TYR A 20 7.26 -0.02 -7.03
N CYS A 21 7.18 -1.31 -7.35
CA CYS A 21 7.58 -2.37 -6.43
C CYS A 21 9.03 -2.75 -6.69
N VAL A 22 9.92 -2.54 -5.72
CA VAL A 22 11.32 -2.96 -5.85
C VAL A 22 11.49 -4.49 -5.89
N LYS A 23 10.57 -5.24 -5.27
CA LYS A 23 10.55 -6.71 -5.37
C LYS A 23 10.06 -7.19 -6.73
N CYS A 24 9.01 -6.58 -7.27
CA CYS A 24 8.48 -6.96 -8.60
C CYS A 24 9.21 -6.27 -9.76
N ARG A 25 10.03 -5.26 -9.45
CA ARG A 25 10.76 -4.38 -10.39
C ARG A 25 9.89 -3.74 -11.47
N GLU A 26 8.60 -3.53 -11.17
CA GLU A 26 7.63 -2.93 -12.09
C GLU A 26 6.64 -2.02 -11.34
N LYS A 27 5.89 -1.21 -12.09
CA LYS A 27 4.78 -0.41 -11.57
C LYS A 27 3.57 -1.32 -11.32
N ARG A 28 3.04 -1.33 -10.10
CA ARG A 28 1.88 -2.11 -9.66
C ARG A 28 1.00 -1.28 -8.75
N THR A 29 -0.24 -1.68 -8.52
CA THR A 29 -1.09 -0.96 -7.59
C THR A 29 -0.69 -1.26 -6.14
N MET A 30 -0.56 -0.19 -5.37
CA MET A 30 -0.44 -0.22 -3.93
C MET A 30 -1.84 -0.37 -3.35
N LYS A 31 -2.05 -1.45 -2.60
CA LYS A 31 -3.16 -1.60 -1.67
C LYS A 31 -2.88 -0.78 -0.42
N ASP A 32 -3.93 -0.20 0.14
CA ASP A 32 -3.88 0.50 1.43
C ASP A 32 -2.80 1.59 1.52
N ALA A 33 -2.58 2.34 0.42
CA ALA A 33 -1.68 3.49 0.44
C ALA A 33 -2.23 4.58 1.38
N LYS A 34 -1.57 4.76 2.53
CA LYS A 34 -1.91 5.70 3.59
C LYS A 34 -0.72 6.57 3.90
N GLU A 35 -0.95 7.88 3.97
CA GLU A 35 0.04 8.79 4.53
C GLU A 35 0.10 8.56 6.05
N VAL A 36 1.30 8.32 6.55
CA VAL A 36 1.62 8.18 7.96
C VAL A 36 2.59 9.28 8.35
N THR A 37 2.22 10.05 9.36
CA THR A 37 3.09 11.08 9.94
C THR A 37 3.76 10.48 11.16
N MET A 38 5.09 10.41 11.14
CA MET A 38 5.89 9.98 12.28
C MET A 38 6.45 11.23 12.97
N PRO A 39 6.18 11.44 14.27
CA PRO A 39 6.83 12.52 15.02
C PRO A 39 8.32 12.21 15.16
N GLY A 40 9.18 13.13 14.71
CA GLY A 40 10.63 13.03 14.79
C GLY A 40 11.22 13.98 15.83
N LYS A 41 12.44 13.68 16.28
CA LYS A 41 13.27 14.53 17.15
C LYS A 41 13.65 15.80 16.36
N GLY A 42 12.79 16.82 16.40
CA GLY A 42 12.95 18.10 15.66
C GLY A 42 11.99 18.33 14.49
N GLY A 43 10.83 17.66 14.42
CA GLY A 43 9.77 17.96 13.45
C GLY A 43 8.96 16.74 13.00
N GLU A 44 7.87 16.97 12.28
CA GLU A 44 7.03 15.91 11.70
C GLU A 44 7.66 15.33 10.43
N ARG A 45 7.83 14.00 10.39
CA ARG A 45 8.27 13.27 9.20
C ARG A 45 7.06 12.64 8.53
N ARG A 46 6.83 12.96 7.27
CA ARG A 46 5.78 12.30 6.48
C ARG A 46 6.36 11.10 5.74
N ALA A 47 5.67 9.98 5.82
CA ALA A 47 5.94 8.79 5.03
C ALA A 47 4.63 8.28 4.45
N MET A 48 4.64 7.81 3.22
CA MET A 48 3.51 7.11 2.63
C MET A 48 3.74 5.62 2.80
N LYS A 49 2.86 4.94 3.51
CA LYS A 49 2.87 3.49 3.72
C LYS A 49 1.83 2.88 2.80
N GLY A 50 2.19 1.90 1.99
CA GLY A 50 1.27 1.09 1.18
C GLY A 50 1.70 -0.37 1.16
N VAL A 51 0.98 -1.21 0.43
CA VAL A 51 1.25 -2.64 0.30
C VAL A 51 1.19 -3.04 -1.17
N CYS A 52 2.17 -3.79 -1.67
CA CYS A 52 2.08 -4.31 -3.03
C CYS A 52 0.96 -5.35 -3.15
N GLU A 53 0.02 -5.17 -4.08
CA GLU A 53 -1.07 -6.13 -4.31
C GLU A 53 -0.62 -7.53 -4.74
N LYS A 54 0.56 -7.63 -5.38
CA LYS A 54 1.08 -8.86 -6.01
C LYS A 54 1.92 -9.69 -5.06
N CYS A 55 2.83 -9.05 -4.32
CA CYS A 55 3.76 -9.75 -3.41
C CYS A 55 3.44 -9.50 -1.93
N GLY A 56 2.41 -8.72 -1.62
CA GLY A 56 2.02 -8.38 -0.24
C GLY A 56 3.07 -7.59 0.53
N THR A 57 4.14 -7.14 -0.12
CA THR A 57 5.26 -6.46 0.57
C THR A 57 4.90 -5.01 0.84
N GLY A 58 5.09 -4.57 2.09
CA GLY A 58 4.91 -3.18 2.49
C GLY A 58 5.86 -2.25 1.73
N MET A 59 5.29 -1.28 1.03
CA MET A 59 6.01 -0.18 0.41
C MET A 59 5.97 1.03 1.34
N TYR A 60 7.12 1.66 1.53
CA TYR A 60 7.22 2.89 2.30
C TYR A 60 7.95 3.91 1.45
N ARG A 61 7.31 5.06 1.21
CA ARG A 61 7.91 6.19 0.52
C ARG A 61 8.05 7.35 1.51
N ILE A 62 9.27 7.62 1.93
CA ILE A 62 9.57 8.74 2.83
C ILE A 62 9.37 10.03 2.02
N LEU A 63 8.44 10.88 2.44
CA LEU A 63 8.09 12.14 1.74
C LEU A 63 8.94 13.33 2.20
N GLY A 64 9.63 13.21 3.34
CA GLY A 64 10.53 14.25 3.88
C GLY A 64 10.04 14.86 5.19
N LYS A 65 10.89 15.69 5.80
CA LYS A 65 10.51 16.55 6.94
C LYS A 65 9.70 17.73 6.40
N LYS A 66 8.60 18.07 7.06
CA LYS A 66 7.94 19.37 6.84
C LYS A 66 8.78 20.48 7.44
#